data_AF-A0ABD2T193-F1
#
_entry.id   AF-A0ABD2T193-F1
#
_cell.length_a   1.000
_cell.length_b   1.000
_cell.length_c   1.000
_cell.angle_alpha   90.00
_cell.angle_beta   90.00
_cell.angle_gamma   90.00
#
_symmetry.space_group_name_H-M   'P 1'
#
loop_
_entity.id
_entity.type
_entity.pdbx_description
1 polymer ?
#
loop_
_entity_poly.entity_id
_entity_poly.type
_entity_poly.pdbx_seq_one_letter_code
_entity_poly.pdbx_strand_id
1 'polypeptide(L)'
;MGFGNRWIKYSLTTIKYSVLINKGLVGFFSPQKGLRQGDPLSPFLFILAMECLSKMFQKTCQLQWIEGFKGGSPTGNNVTVSHLLYADDTLLFCGADRSQVIKLNLILHIFEVVSGLHTNMSKSTIYPINSVPNLVEQAGIMCCNIRSFPTTYLGLPLGANFKANEIWSGIIEKFEKKLAT
;
A
#
# COMPACT_ATOMS: atom_id res chain seq x y z
N MET A 1 -17.82 -6.45 -12.88
CA MET A 1 -16.86 -6.14 -13.97
C MET A 1 -17.15 -7.07 -15.14
N GLY A 2 -17.30 -6.54 -16.36
CA GLY A 2 -17.86 -7.26 -17.52
C GLY A 2 -16.90 -8.15 -18.31
N PHE A 3 -15.81 -8.65 -17.71
CA PHE A 3 -14.89 -9.55 -18.40
C PHE A 3 -15.43 -10.99 -18.35
N GLY A 4 -15.55 -11.65 -19.50
CA GLY A 4 -15.99 -13.04 -19.56
C GLY A 4 -14.95 -14.01 -18.97
N ASN A 5 -15.42 -15.09 -18.34
CA ASN A 5 -14.56 -16.12 -17.71
C ASN A 5 -13.47 -16.67 -18.64
N ARG A 6 -13.77 -16.80 -19.95
CA ARG A 6 -12.78 -17.23 -20.94
C ARG A 6 -11.62 -16.24 -21.05
N TRP A 7 -11.93 -14.94 -21.08
CA TRP A 7 -10.92 -13.89 -21.24
C TRP A 7 -10.00 -13.82 -20.02
N ILE A 8 -10.56 -13.87 -18.81
CA ILE A 8 -9.77 -13.93 -17.55
C ILE A 8 -8.86 -15.15 -17.54
N LYS A 9 -9.39 -16.33 -17.90
CA LYS A 9 -8.60 -17.56 -17.99
C LYS A 9 -7.47 -17.43 -19.00
N TYR A 10 -7.74 -16.89 -20.18
CA TYR A 10 -6.70 -16.67 -21.20
C TYR A 10 -5.61 -15.72 -20.68
N SER A 11 -5.96 -14.55 -20.16
CA SER A 11 -5.00 -13.58 -19.61
C SER A 11 -4.10 -14.16 -18.51
N LEU A 12 -4.57 -15.14 -17.73
CA LEU A 12 -3.77 -15.79 -16.68
C LEU A 12 -2.92 -16.97 -17.18
N THR A 13 -3.45 -17.77 -18.11
CA THR A 13 -2.86 -19.08 -18.47
C THR A 13 -1.96 -19.07 -19.69
N THR A 14 -2.08 -18.09 -20.60
CA THR A 14 -1.29 -18.05 -21.85
C THR A 14 -0.04 -17.18 -21.77
N ILE A 15 0.25 -16.59 -20.60
CA ILE A 15 1.44 -15.75 -20.42
C ILE A 15 2.70 -16.63 -20.56
N LYS A 16 3.61 -16.22 -21.45
CA LYS A 16 4.97 -16.74 -21.55
C LYS A 16 5.95 -15.57 -21.51
N TYR A 17 7.05 -15.76 -20.80
CA TYR A 17 8.16 -14.83 -20.75
C TYR A 17 9.33 -15.38 -21.54
N SER A 18 10.16 -14.49 -22.08
CA SER A 18 11.45 -14.81 -22.70
C SER A 18 12.49 -13.86 -22.14
N VAL A 19 13.76 -14.28 -22.14
CA VAL A 19 14.85 -13.45 -21.64
C VAL A 19 15.50 -12.73 -22.81
N LEU A 20 15.66 -11.41 -22.71
CA LEU A 20 16.37 -10.63 -23.71
C LEU A 20 17.88 -10.66 -23.42
N ILE A 21 18.67 -11.31 -24.26
CA ILE A 21 20.13 -11.39 -24.17
C ILE A 21 20.72 -10.77 -25.44
N ASN A 22 21.55 -9.73 -25.32
CA ASN A 22 22.16 -9.04 -26.46
C ASN A 22 21.14 -8.62 -27.55
N LYS A 23 19.95 -8.14 -27.14
CA LYS A 23 18.82 -7.76 -28.01
C LYS A 23 18.14 -8.94 -28.75
N GLY A 24 18.55 -10.18 -28.50
CA GLY A 24 17.86 -11.39 -28.95
C GLY A 24 16.98 -11.98 -27.85
N LEU A 25 15.77 -12.43 -28.19
CA LEU A 25 14.92 -13.18 -27.27
C LEU A 25 15.38 -14.63 -27.21
N VAL A 26 15.67 -15.13 -26.01
CA VAL A 26 16.18 -16.49 -25.78
C VAL A 26 15.25 -17.24 -24.84
N GLY A 27 14.79 -18.41 -25.31
CA GLY A 27 13.95 -19.34 -24.54
C GLY A 27 12.56 -18.81 -24.22
N PHE A 28 11.70 -19.70 -23.72
CA PHE A 28 10.39 -19.34 -23.18
C PHE A 28 10.13 -20.10 -21.88
N PHE A 29 9.53 -19.42 -20.92
CA PHE A 29 9.07 -20.03 -19.67
C PHE A 29 7.72 -19.45 -19.25
N SER A 30 6.92 -20.25 -18.56
CA SER A 30 5.64 -19.82 -18.00
C SER A 30 5.83 -19.32 -16.58
N PRO A 31 5.21 -18.19 -16.18
CA PRO A 31 5.25 -17.74 -14.79
C PRO A 31 4.48 -18.69 -13.87
N GLN A 32 5.00 -18.88 -12.67
CA GLN A 32 4.25 -19.54 -11.58
C GLN A 32 3.56 -18.55 -10.63
N LYS A 33 4.09 -17.32 -10.54
CA LYS A 33 3.56 -16.24 -9.70
C LYS A 33 3.63 -14.91 -10.44
N GLY A 34 2.75 -14.00 -10.05
CA GLY A 34 2.69 -12.64 -10.58
C GLY A 34 1.75 -12.48 -11.77
N LEU A 35 1.48 -11.22 -12.09
CA LEU A 35 0.64 -10.82 -13.21
C LEU A 35 1.51 -10.13 -14.27
N ARG A 36 1.09 -10.16 -15.53
CA ARG A 36 1.83 -9.52 -16.61
C ARG A 36 1.81 -8.00 -16.44
N GLN A 37 2.98 -7.38 -16.29
CA GLN A 37 3.10 -5.93 -16.31
C GLN A 37 2.75 -5.39 -17.71
N GLY A 38 1.92 -4.34 -17.75
CA GLY A 38 1.40 -3.76 -18.99
C GLY A 38 0.21 -4.50 -19.60
N ASP A 39 -0.27 -5.59 -18.99
CA ASP A 39 -1.57 -6.18 -19.34
C ASP A 39 -2.70 -5.31 -18.75
N PRO A 40 -3.69 -4.89 -19.56
CA PRO A 40 -4.82 -4.09 -19.07
C PRO A 40 -5.64 -4.76 -17.96
N LEU A 41 -5.61 -6.09 -17.81
CA LEU A 41 -6.35 -6.78 -16.76
C LEU A 41 -5.59 -6.85 -15.43
N SER A 42 -4.26 -6.83 -15.45
CA SER A 42 -3.43 -6.98 -14.26
C SER A 42 -3.73 -5.97 -13.14
N PRO A 43 -3.94 -4.68 -13.41
CA PRO A 43 -4.31 -3.72 -12.38
C PRO A 43 -5.64 -4.06 -11.70
N PHE A 44 -6.63 -4.55 -12.45
CA PHE A 44 -7.93 -4.92 -11.89
C PHE A 44 -7.83 -6.14 -10.99
N LEU A 45 -7.07 -7.16 -11.40
CA LEU A 45 -6.83 -8.35 -10.58
C LEU A 45 -6.08 -8.00 -9.29
N PHE A 46 -5.11 -7.09 -9.36
CA PHE A 46 -4.45 -6.56 -8.18
C PHE A 46 -5.41 -5.81 -7.25
N ILE A 47 -6.27 -4.95 -7.79
CA ILE A 47 -7.33 -4.26 -7.01
C ILE A 47 -8.25 -5.28 -6.32
N LEU A 48 -8.61 -6.38 -6.98
CA LEU A 48 -9.43 -7.42 -6.35
C LEU A 48 -8.72 -8.10 -5.16
N ALA A 49 -7.41 -8.33 -5.26
CA ALA A 49 -6.63 -8.81 -4.12
C ALA A 49 -6.60 -7.77 -3.00
N MET A 50 -6.38 -6.49 -3.32
CA MET A 50 -6.36 -5.40 -2.34
C MET A 50 -7.74 -5.13 -1.70
N GLU A 51 -8.83 -5.40 -2.40
CA GLU A 51 -10.20 -5.36 -1.86
C GLU A 51 -10.39 -6.42 -0.76
N CYS A 52 -9.71 -7.56 -0.86
CA CYS A 52 -9.68 -8.55 0.23
C CYS A 52 -9.03 -7.97 1.49
N LEU A 53 -7.88 -7.32 1.34
CA LEU A 53 -7.21 -6.63 2.45
C LEU A 53 -8.11 -5.55 3.06
N SER A 54 -8.75 -4.72 2.23
CA SER A 54 -9.71 -3.71 2.66
C SER A 54 -10.83 -4.31 3.53
N LYS A 55 -11.42 -5.42 3.09
CA LYS A 55 -12.46 -6.14 3.84
C LYS A 55 -11.95 -6.73 5.16
N MET A 56 -10.72 -7.24 5.19
CA MET A 56 -10.09 -7.70 6.43
C MET A 56 -9.98 -6.56 7.44
N PHE A 57 -9.51 -5.39 7.01
CA PHE A 57 -9.43 -4.20 7.87
C PHE A 57 -10.80 -3.72 8.33
N GLN A 58 -11.78 -3.63 7.43
CA GLN A 58 -13.16 -3.26 7.80
C GLN A 58 -13.71 -4.21 8.87
N LYS A 59 -13.51 -5.52 8.72
CA LYS A 59 -13.95 -6.51 9.72
C LYS A 59 -13.23 -6.32 11.05
N THR A 60 -11.92 -6.07 11.05
CA THR A 60 -11.15 -5.87 12.28
C THR A 60 -11.53 -4.58 13.01
N CYS A 61 -11.90 -3.52 12.28
CA CYS A 61 -12.46 -2.30 12.88
C CYS A 61 -13.84 -2.56 13.51
N GLN A 62 -14.71 -3.32 12.85
CA GLN A 62 -16.01 -3.72 13.43
C GLN A 62 -15.83 -4.51 14.73
N LEU A 63 -14.81 -5.37 14.79
CA LEU A 63 -14.46 -6.15 15.99
C LEU A 63 -13.70 -5.35 17.05
N GLN A 64 -13.43 -4.06 16.83
CA GLN A 64 -12.62 -3.20 17.71
C GLN A 64 -11.18 -3.72 17.92
N TRP A 65 -10.64 -4.42 16.92
CA TRP A 65 -9.25 -4.89 16.94
C TRP A 65 -8.28 -3.79 16.50
N ILE A 66 -8.70 -2.97 15.55
CA ILE A 66 -7.96 -1.83 15.01
C ILE A 66 -8.86 -0.60 15.09
N GLU A 67 -8.42 0.44 15.80
CA GLU A 67 -9.20 1.67 15.98
C GLU A 67 -9.20 2.56 14.73
N GLY A 68 -8.14 2.52 13.93
CA GLY A 68 -7.94 3.42 12.80
C GLY A 68 -7.66 4.88 13.22
N PHE A 69 -7.67 5.77 12.25
CA PHE A 69 -7.57 7.21 12.42
C PHE A 69 -8.95 7.86 12.38
N LYS A 70 -9.31 8.62 13.42
CA LYS A 70 -10.57 9.35 13.48
C LYS A 70 -10.34 10.80 13.05
N GLY A 71 -10.95 11.20 11.95
CA GLY A 71 -10.95 12.57 11.44
C GLY A 71 -12.37 13.14 11.35
N GLY A 72 -12.56 14.39 11.74
CA GLY A 72 -13.87 15.04 11.70
C GLY A 72 -13.96 16.23 12.64
N SER A 73 -14.99 17.05 12.46
CA SER A 73 -15.34 18.11 13.42
C SER A 73 -16.04 17.49 14.65
N PRO A 74 -15.82 18.00 15.87
CA PRO A 74 -16.58 17.58 17.07
C PRO A 74 -18.10 17.64 16.89
N THR A 75 -18.58 18.46 15.96
CA THR A 75 -20.00 18.71 15.67
C THR A 75 -20.51 18.03 14.39
N GLY A 76 -19.68 17.25 13.70
CA GLY A 76 -20.00 16.67 12.39
C GLY A 76 -19.85 15.15 12.34
N ASN A 77 -19.98 14.59 11.13
CA ASN A 77 -19.75 13.17 10.89
C ASN A 77 -18.27 12.83 11.11
N ASN A 78 -18.00 12.01 12.13
CA ASN A 78 -16.68 11.45 12.35
C ASN A 78 -16.42 10.36 11.31
N VAL A 79 -15.34 10.51 10.54
CA VAL A 79 -14.85 9.50 9.61
C VAL A 79 -13.73 8.72 10.28
N THR A 80 -13.84 7.40 10.30
CA THR A 80 -12.76 6.52 10.75
C THR A 80 -12.09 5.90 9.54
N VAL A 81 -10.79 6.15 9.38
CA VAL A 81 -9.95 5.65 8.29
C VAL A 81 -8.97 4.64 8.85
N SER A 82 -9.09 3.37 8.49
CA SER A 82 -8.13 2.34 8.92
C SER A 82 -7.03 2.08 7.90
N HIS A 83 -7.29 2.35 6.62
CA HIS A 83 -6.33 2.13 5.55
C HIS A 83 -6.59 3.05 4.35
N LEU A 84 -5.54 3.33 3.59
CA LEU A 84 -5.59 3.97 2.27
C LEU A 84 -4.72 3.13 1.32
N LEU A 85 -5.28 2.74 0.18
CA LEU A 85 -4.62 1.85 -0.78
C LEU A 85 -4.45 2.60 -2.10
N TYR A 86 -3.22 2.67 -2.60
CA TYR A 86 -2.93 3.15 -3.94
C TYR A 86 -1.90 2.22 -4.59
N ALA A 87 -2.35 1.35 -5.49
CA ALA A 87 -1.53 0.25 -5.99
C ALA A 87 -0.86 -0.50 -4.81
N ASP A 88 0.46 -0.68 -4.85
CA ASP A 88 1.27 -1.30 -3.79
C ASP A 88 1.65 -0.35 -2.65
N ASP A 89 1.47 0.96 -2.82
CA ASP A 89 1.66 1.94 -1.75
C ASP A 89 0.44 1.93 -0.82
N THR A 90 0.65 1.46 0.41
CA THR A 90 -0.41 1.29 1.40
C THR A 90 -0.10 2.07 2.67
N LEU A 91 -1.09 2.83 3.16
CA LEU A 91 -1.06 3.45 4.48
C LEU A 91 -2.04 2.73 5.39
N LEU A 92 -1.57 2.34 6.56
CA LEU A 92 -2.36 1.63 7.56
C LEU A 92 -2.37 2.46 8.85
N PHE A 93 -3.55 2.62 9.43
CA PHE A 93 -3.76 3.38 10.64
C PHE A 93 -4.19 2.44 11.76
N CYS A 94 -3.50 2.50 12.90
CA CYS A 94 -3.85 1.80 14.11
C CYS A 94 -3.55 2.68 15.33
N GLY A 95 -4.16 2.35 16.46
CA GLY A 95 -3.87 3.06 17.71
C GLY A 95 -2.46 2.77 18.21
N ALA A 96 -1.96 3.67 19.06
CA ALA A 96 -0.61 3.66 19.65
C ALA A 96 -0.43 2.60 20.75
N ASP A 97 -1.02 1.41 20.60
CA ASP A 97 -1.01 0.34 21.57
C ASP A 97 -0.37 -0.95 21.01
N ARG A 98 0.39 -1.65 21.86
CA ARG A 98 1.12 -2.87 21.48
C ARG A 98 0.17 -3.96 20.96
N SER A 99 -1.02 -4.11 21.54
CA SER A 99 -2.02 -5.10 21.10
C SER A 99 -2.47 -4.83 19.67
N GLN A 100 -2.70 -3.57 19.31
CA GLN A 100 -3.12 -3.20 17.95
C GLN A 100 -2.01 -3.46 16.93
N VAL A 101 -0.75 -3.17 17.27
CA VAL A 101 0.40 -3.44 16.38
C VAL A 101 0.59 -4.95 16.14
N ILE A 102 0.41 -5.79 17.17
CA ILE A 102 0.44 -7.25 17.02
C ILE A 102 -0.69 -7.73 16.10
N LYS A 103 -1.90 -7.23 16.29
CA LYS A 103 -3.06 -7.56 15.44
C LYS A 103 -2.83 -7.09 14.00
N LEU A 104 -2.24 -5.92 13.80
CA LEU A 104 -1.88 -5.39 12.49
C LEU A 104 -0.91 -6.34 11.75
N ASN A 105 0.17 -6.76 12.43
CA ASN A 105 1.12 -7.71 11.84
C ASN A 105 0.45 -9.05 11.49
N LEU A 106 -0.43 -9.55 12.38
CA LEU A 106 -1.19 -10.77 12.11
C LEU A 106 -2.11 -10.65 10.89
N ILE A 107 -2.83 -9.53 10.75
CA ILE A 107 -3.71 -9.27 9.60
C ILE A 107 -2.91 -9.29 8.30
N LEU A 108 -1.74 -8.62 8.27
CA LEU A 108 -0.84 -8.63 7.12
C LEU A 108 -0.36 -10.04 6.80
N HIS A 109 0.07 -10.80 7.81
CA HIS A 109 0.52 -12.17 7.61
C HIS A 109 -0.57 -13.08 7.04
N ILE A 110 -1.80 -12.99 7.56
CA ILE A 110 -2.95 -13.73 7.02
C ILE A 110 -3.20 -13.33 5.55
N PHE A 111 -3.12 -12.04 5.25
CA PHE A 111 -3.30 -11.55 3.89
C PHE A 111 -2.23 -12.10 2.94
N GLU A 112 -0.96 -12.14 3.35
CA GLU A 112 0.12 -12.72 2.56
C GLU A 112 -0.14 -14.20 2.23
N VAL A 113 -0.57 -14.98 3.23
CA VAL A 113 -0.87 -16.40 3.06
C VAL A 113 -2.05 -16.61 2.09
N VAL A 114 -3.10 -15.79 2.20
CA VAL A 114 -4.32 -15.92 1.39
C VAL A 114 -4.12 -15.41 -0.04
N SER A 115 -3.44 -14.29 -0.21
CA SER A 115 -3.26 -13.64 -1.52
C SER A 115 -2.04 -14.14 -2.29
N GLY A 116 -1.04 -14.69 -1.60
CA GLY A 116 0.27 -14.98 -2.15
C GLY A 116 1.13 -13.73 -2.43
N LEU A 117 0.65 -12.54 -2.05
CA LEU A 117 1.44 -11.30 -2.04
C LEU A 117 2.33 -11.27 -0.79
N HIS A 118 3.34 -10.42 -0.80
CA HIS A 118 4.26 -10.27 0.33
C HIS A 118 4.47 -8.78 0.63
N THR A 119 4.31 -8.41 1.90
CA THR A 119 4.58 -7.07 2.40
C THR A 119 6.09 -6.88 2.54
N ASN A 120 6.61 -5.86 1.87
CA ASN A 120 8.03 -5.57 1.92
C ASN A 120 8.38 -4.76 3.18
N MET A 121 8.62 -5.45 4.30
CA MET A 121 8.94 -4.80 5.58
C MET A 121 10.20 -3.93 5.54
N SER A 122 11.15 -4.23 4.65
CA SER A 122 12.36 -3.40 4.46
C SER A 122 12.05 -2.02 3.85
N LYS A 123 10.96 -1.91 3.08
CA LYS A 123 10.45 -0.65 2.51
C LYS A 123 9.33 -0.04 3.35
N SER A 124 8.68 -0.82 4.21
CA SER A 124 7.68 -0.33 5.14
C SER A 124 8.30 0.50 6.27
N THR A 125 7.55 1.49 6.72
CA THR A 125 7.97 2.42 7.78
C THR A 125 6.82 2.73 8.71
N ILE A 126 7.07 2.78 10.01
CA ILE A 126 6.14 3.34 11.00
C ILE A 126 6.41 4.82 11.18
N TYR A 127 5.32 5.60 11.19
CA TYR A 127 5.32 7.02 11.53
C TYR A 127 4.51 7.22 12.82
N PRO A 128 5.14 7.68 13.92
CA PRO A 128 4.40 8.02 15.13
C PRO A 128 3.59 9.30 14.88
N ILE A 129 2.33 9.30 15.34
CA ILE A 129 1.48 10.49 15.36
C ILE A 129 1.42 10.96 16.81
N ASN A 130 1.88 12.19 17.06
CA ASN A 130 2.06 12.74 18.41
C ASN A 130 3.04 11.90 19.26
N SER A 131 2.82 11.84 20.58
CA SER A 131 3.62 11.05 21.50
C SER A 131 3.13 9.60 21.52
N VAL A 132 4.00 8.67 21.11
CA VAL A 132 3.74 7.23 21.08
C VAL A 132 4.73 6.52 22.01
N PRO A 133 4.27 5.90 23.11
CA PRO A 133 5.14 5.15 24.00
C PRO A 133 5.66 3.86 23.32
N ASN A 134 6.86 3.42 23.69
CA ASN A 134 7.46 2.16 23.24
C ASN A 134 7.56 1.99 21.70
N LEU A 135 7.76 3.08 20.97
CA LEU A 135 7.81 3.08 19.49
C LEU A 135 8.84 2.09 18.91
N VAL A 136 10.01 1.95 19.54
CA VAL A 136 11.07 1.01 19.12
C VAL A 136 10.59 -0.44 19.20
N GLU A 137 9.88 -0.78 20.27
CA GLU A 137 9.31 -2.11 20.46
C GLU A 137 8.20 -2.38 19.43
N GLN A 138 7.33 -1.40 19.17
CA GLN A 138 6.27 -1.49 18.17
C GLN A 138 6.84 -1.69 16.76
N ALA A 139 7.91 -0.97 16.41
CA ALA A 139 8.62 -1.17 15.14
C ALA A 139 9.29 -2.53 15.04
N GLY A 140 9.80 -3.05 16.16
CA GLY A 140 10.34 -4.41 16.27
C GLY A 140 9.28 -5.49 15.98
N ILE A 141 8.04 -5.30 16.43
CA ILE A 141 6.93 -6.23 16.12
C ILE A 141 6.66 -6.27 14.61
N MET A 142 6.70 -5.12 13.95
CA MET A 142 6.43 -5.00 12.51
C MET A 142 7.67 -5.27 11.63
N CYS A 143 8.85 -5.44 12.24
CA CYS A 143 10.13 -5.57 11.54
C CYS A 143 10.40 -4.44 10.52
N CYS A 144 10.02 -3.20 10.83
CA CYS A 144 10.07 -2.09 9.89
C CYS A 144 10.81 -0.87 10.44
N ASN A 145 11.15 0.08 9.57
CA ASN A 145 11.90 1.27 9.94
C ASN A 145 11.03 2.31 10.64
N ILE A 146 11.60 3.07 11.57
CA ILE A 146 10.93 4.23 12.17
C ILE A 146 11.30 5.48 11.36
N ARG A 147 10.30 6.30 11.02
CA ARG A 147 10.50 7.62 10.41
C ARG A 147 9.61 8.66 11.08
N SER A 148 9.94 9.92 10.85
CA SER A 148 9.15 11.07 11.33
C SER A 148 8.59 11.87 10.15
N PHE A 149 7.56 12.68 10.44
CA PHE A 149 7.11 13.71 9.52
C PHE A 149 8.05 14.92 9.53
N PRO A 150 8.09 15.72 8.45
CA PRO A 150 7.37 15.53 7.18
C PRO A 150 8.01 14.46 6.30
N THR A 151 7.19 13.78 5.48
CA THR A 151 7.63 12.74 4.53
C THR A 151 6.98 12.95 3.15
N THR A 152 7.27 12.10 2.18
CA THR A 152 6.61 12.10 0.86
C THR A 152 5.77 10.84 0.69
N TYR A 153 4.52 11.00 0.27
CA TYR A 153 3.61 9.91 -0.09
C TYR A 153 2.98 10.22 -1.45
N LEU A 154 3.08 9.30 -2.41
CA LEU A 154 2.62 9.49 -3.80
C LEU A 154 3.18 10.76 -4.48
N GLY A 155 4.41 11.14 -4.13
CA GLY A 155 5.06 12.34 -4.65
C GLY A 155 4.61 13.65 -4.01
N LEU A 156 3.72 13.60 -3.02
CA LEU A 156 3.21 14.75 -2.27
C LEU A 156 3.76 14.79 -0.84
N PRO A 157 4.01 15.98 -0.29
CA PRO A 157 4.44 16.14 1.09
C PRO A 157 3.33 15.76 2.07
N LEU A 158 3.66 14.95 3.06
CA LEU A 158 2.76 14.43 4.08
C LEU A 158 3.27 14.85 5.47
N GLY A 159 2.36 15.34 6.32
CA GLY A 159 2.67 15.83 7.68
C GLY A 159 3.39 17.18 7.72
N ALA A 160 3.60 17.82 6.58
CA ALA A 160 4.16 19.16 6.48
C ALA A 160 3.05 20.23 6.62
N ASN A 161 3.40 21.45 7.04
CA ASN A 161 2.43 22.54 7.13
C ASN A 161 1.95 22.94 5.73
N PHE A 162 0.69 22.65 5.39
CA PHE A 162 0.14 22.91 4.07
C PHE A 162 0.21 24.39 3.63
N LYS A 163 0.35 25.32 4.58
CA LYS A 163 0.47 26.77 4.31
C LYS A 163 1.90 27.24 4.00
N ALA A 164 2.92 26.41 4.20
CA ALA A 164 4.29 26.80 3.91
C ALA A 164 4.59 26.60 2.42
N ASN A 165 4.90 27.70 1.71
CA ASN A 165 5.14 27.70 0.27
C ASN A 165 6.34 26.82 -0.15
N GLU A 166 7.38 26.75 0.69
CA GLU A 166 8.61 25.99 0.43
C GLU A 166 8.35 24.49 0.22
N ILE A 167 7.28 23.95 0.83
CA ILE A 167 6.89 22.55 0.71
C ILE A 167 6.40 22.22 -0.71
N TRP A 168 5.86 23.22 -1.43
CA TRP A 168 5.35 23.06 -2.79
C TRP A 168 6.41 23.28 -3.88
N SER A 169 7.54 23.92 -3.54
CA SER A 169 8.62 24.23 -4.50
C SER A 169 9.11 22.98 -5.24
N GLY A 170 9.33 21.87 -4.53
CA GLY A 170 9.77 20.62 -5.17
C GLY A 170 8.74 19.98 -6.11
N ILE A 171 7.45 20.29 -5.94
CA ILE A 171 6.40 19.86 -6.88
C ILE A 171 6.42 20.79 -8.10
N ILE A 172 6.49 22.11 -7.89
CA ILE A 172 6.54 23.11 -8.96
C ILE A 172 7.74 22.83 -9.88
N GLU A 173 8.93 22.61 -9.33
CA GLU A 173 10.13 22.28 -10.10
C GLU A 173 9.97 21.02 -10.96
N LYS A 174 9.25 19.99 -10.46
CA LYS A 174 8.97 18.78 -11.24
C LYS A 174 8.02 19.06 -12.41
N PHE A 175 7.04 19.94 -12.22
CA PHE A 175 6.15 20.37 -13.29
C PHE A 175 6.90 21.21 -14.33
N GLU A 176 7.71 22.18 -13.90
CA GLU A 176 8.52 23.01 -14.79
C GLU A 176 9.48 22.16 -15.63
N LYS A 177 10.18 21.18 -15.02
CA LYS A 177 11.05 20.26 -15.75
C LYS A 177 10.33 19.42 -16.81
N LYS A 178 9.07 19.04 -16.55
CA LYS A 178 8.24 18.30 -17.52
C LYS A 178 7.68 19.16 -18.63
N LEU A 179 7.47 20.46 -18.37
CA LEU A 179 7.00 21.42 -19.38
C LEU A 179 8.14 21.96 -20.25
N ALA A 180 9.38 21.91 -19.76
CA ALA A 180 10.58 22.28 -20.52
C ALA A 180 11.03 21.20 -21.53
N THR A 181 10.39 20.03 -21.53
CA THR A 181 10.56 18.93 -22.50
C THR A 181 9.36 18.81 -23.41
#